data_AF-A0A6C0K1U3-F1
#
_entry.id   AF-A0A6C0K1U3-F1
#
_cell.length_a   1.000
_cell.length_b   1.000
_cell.length_c   1.000
_cell.angle_alpha   90.00
_cell.angle_beta   90.00
_cell.angle_gamma   90.00
#
_symmetry.space_group_name_H-M   'P 1'
#
loop_
_entity.id
_entity.type
_entity.pdbx_description
1 polymer ?
#
loop_
_entity_poly.entity_id
_entity_poly.type
_entity_poly.pdbx_seq_one_letter_code
_entity_poly.pdbx_strand_id
1 'polypeptide(L)'
;MTLFRFLIKPSSEPMTYRRIDTGGPLNFLNEAAKTNSREKSVPVMALVAYHRPSSEEELETLIEQHSKSHQCECNVRSRGTVADFGKNLYEAQSTCLAYKEKFPSQRIFSMEECYSFMRNLFCVAPLRGLRQEEKSVREIHDLLKAMDGDMSIRLATRSEDFDYAVDYIVSMRGQELGIQVKPESFFNKKECVQNNKEKHARYHRPVLFHIYSNRTMEFLPETTRAIIDFFSSSS
;
A
#
# COMPACT_ATOMS: atom_id res chain seq x y z
N MET A 1 -10.45 10.47 -26.38
CA MET A 1 -11.37 10.83 -25.28
C MET A 1 -10.58 10.88 -23.98
N THR A 2 -10.47 12.06 -23.41
CA THR A 2 -9.48 12.45 -22.40
C THR A 2 -9.80 11.90 -21.01
N LEU A 3 -9.11 10.86 -20.58
CA LEU A 3 -9.23 10.19 -19.28
C LEU A 3 -8.42 10.90 -18.16
N PHE A 4 -8.39 12.24 -18.19
CA PHE A 4 -7.61 13.09 -17.28
C PHE A 4 -8.47 14.10 -16.51
N ARG A 5 -9.73 13.75 -16.19
CA ARG A 5 -10.63 14.64 -15.44
C ARG A 5 -10.81 14.32 -13.96
N PHE A 6 -10.07 13.35 -13.42
CA PHE A 6 -10.14 13.02 -12.00
C PHE A 6 -8.76 12.94 -11.36
N LEU A 7 -8.00 14.04 -11.43
CA LEU A 7 -6.87 14.24 -10.54
C LEU A 7 -7.32 15.10 -9.34
N ILE A 8 -7.21 14.44 -8.21
CA ILE A 8 -7.61 14.80 -6.86
C ILE A 8 -6.88 16.08 -6.43
N LYS A 9 -7.55 16.93 -5.63
CA LYS A 9 -6.94 18.13 -5.04
C LYS A 9 -5.68 17.71 -4.27
N PRO A 10 -4.51 18.36 -4.50
CA PRO A 10 -3.32 18.06 -3.71
C PRO A 10 -3.59 18.37 -2.23
N SER A 11 -3.28 17.41 -1.34
CA SER A 11 -3.27 17.67 0.09
C SER A 11 -2.12 18.64 0.40
N SER A 12 -2.43 19.78 0.99
CA SER A 12 -1.52 20.92 1.16
C SER A 12 -0.58 20.84 2.36
N GLU A 13 -0.54 19.73 3.11
CA GLU A 13 0.25 19.65 4.33
C GLU A 13 1.51 18.78 4.16
N PRO A 14 2.72 19.35 4.42
CA PRO A 14 3.94 18.56 4.52
C PRO A 14 3.89 17.72 5.81
N MET A 15 3.59 16.43 5.68
CA MET A 15 3.70 15.51 6.82
C MET A 15 5.16 15.40 7.26
N THR A 16 5.39 15.54 8.56
CA THR A 16 6.65 15.13 9.16
C THR A 16 6.85 13.63 8.89
N TYR A 17 7.96 13.27 8.25
CA TYR A 17 8.21 11.91 7.78
C TYR A 17 8.50 10.96 8.94
N ARG A 18 7.44 10.50 9.61
CA ARG A 18 7.54 9.48 10.65
C ARG A 18 7.79 8.12 9.98
N ARG A 19 8.81 7.40 10.45
CA ARG A 19 9.01 5.99 10.09
C ARG A 19 7.77 5.21 10.54
N ILE A 20 7.12 4.51 9.61
CA ILE A 20 6.04 3.59 9.94
C ILE A 20 6.72 2.34 10.48
N ASP A 21 6.52 2.04 11.76
CA ASP A 21 6.95 0.79 12.34
C ASP A 21 5.80 -0.21 12.32
N THR A 22 5.75 -0.99 11.24
CA THR A 22 4.92 -2.20 11.10
C THR A 22 5.81 -3.44 11.00
N GLY A 23 7.01 -3.39 11.59
CA GLY A 23 7.97 -4.49 11.57
C GLY A 23 8.11 -5.19 12.93
N GLY A 24 9.15 -6.03 13.04
CA GLY A 24 9.61 -6.54 14.33
C GLY A 24 8.65 -7.54 15.02
N PRO A 25 8.77 -7.67 16.37
CA PRO A 25 8.00 -8.64 17.15
C PRO A 25 6.48 -8.46 17.05
N LEU A 26 5.99 -7.21 17.04
CA LEU A 26 4.55 -6.93 16.90
C LEU A 26 4.02 -7.37 15.53
N ASN A 27 4.78 -7.16 14.44
CA ASN A 27 4.38 -7.67 13.14
C ASN A 27 4.35 -9.19 13.11
N PHE A 28 5.34 -9.85 13.69
CA PHE A 28 5.32 -11.31 13.76
C PHE A 28 4.11 -11.83 14.56
N LEU A 29 3.81 -11.23 15.71
CA LEU A 29 2.62 -11.57 16.49
C LEU A 29 1.35 -11.36 15.67
N ASN A 30 1.24 -10.23 14.98
CA ASN A 30 0.08 -9.89 14.17
C ASN A 30 -0.17 -10.94 13.07
N GLU A 31 0.87 -11.36 12.36
CA GLU A 31 0.77 -12.40 11.33
C GLU A 31 0.48 -13.79 11.92
N ALA A 32 1.16 -14.17 13.01
CA ALA A 32 1.00 -15.47 13.66
C ALA A 32 -0.39 -15.65 14.30
N ALA A 33 -0.90 -14.61 14.96
CA ALA A 33 -2.23 -14.60 15.58
C ALA A 33 -3.35 -14.20 14.59
N LYS A 34 -2.97 -13.81 13.36
CA LYS A 34 -3.86 -13.36 12.29
C LYS A 34 -4.77 -12.21 12.72
N THR A 35 -4.28 -11.28 13.54
CA THR A 35 -5.09 -10.18 14.09
C THR A 35 -5.51 -9.16 13.03
N ASN A 36 -4.79 -9.09 11.90
CA ASN A 36 -5.14 -8.29 10.74
C ASN A 36 -6.01 -9.01 9.71
N SER A 37 -6.41 -10.28 9.91
CA SER A 37 -7.19 -11.01 8.91
C SER A 37 -8.56 -10.37 8.67
N ARG A 38 -9.14 -10.56 7.47
CA ARG A 38 -10.44 -9.95 7.09
C ARG A 38 -11.58 -10.32 8.05
N GLU A 39 -11.50 -11.49 8.68
CA GLU A 39 -12.47 -11.99 9.65
C GLU A 39 -12.36 -11.29 11.00
N LYS A 40 -11.21 -10.66 11.30
CA LYS A 40 -10.91 -9.98 12.57
C LYS A 40 -10.69 -8.47 12.42
N SER A 41 -10.63 -7.97 11.18
CA SER A 41 -10.28 -6.58 10.89
C SER A 41 -11.22 -5.93 9.85
N VAL A 42 -10.67 -5.13 8.95
CA VAL A 42 -11.35 -4.38 7.89
C VAL A 42 -10.57 -4.51 6.57
N PRO A 43 -11.24 -4.68 5.42
CA PRO A 43 -10.57 -4.62 4.12
C PRO A 43 -10.25 -3.16 3.76
N VAL A 44 -9.22 -2.60 4.41
CA VAL A 44 -8.96 -1.15 4.41
C VAL A 44 -8.70 -0.56 3.03
N MET A 45 -8.03 -1.29 2.13
CA MET A 45 -7.82 -0.81 0.77
C MET A 45 -9.13 -0.63 0.00
N ALA A 46 -10.18 -1.41 0.30
CA ALA A 46 -11.49 -1.22 -0.30
C ALA A 46 -12.17 0.06 0.23
N LEU A 47 -11.99 0.39 1.52
CA LEU A 47 -12.47 1.67 2.07
C LEU A 47 -11.74 2.85 1.43
N VAL A 48 -10.40 2.79 1.38
CA VAL A 48 -9.57 3.85 0.81
C VAL A 48 -9.93 4.09 -0.66
N ALA A 49 -10.10 3.03 -1.44
CA ALA A 49 -10.46 3.15 -2.86
C ALA A 49 -11.83 3.81 -3.08
N TYR A 50 -12.81 3.54 -2.20
CA TYR A 50 -14.17 4.07 -2.33
C TYR A 50 -14.29 5.49 -1.78
N HIS A 51 -13.88 5.70 -0.53
CA HIS A 51 -14.11 6.95 0.22
C HIS A 51 -13.01 7.99 -0.01
N ARG A 52 -11.81 7.57 -0.44
CA ARG A 52 -10.64 8.45 -0.66
C ARG A 52 -10.35 9.40 0.50
N PRO A 53 -10.17 8.89 1.74
CA PRO A 53 -9.86 9.73 2.87
C PRO A 53 -8.58 10.52 2.65
N SER A 54 -8.58 11.77 3.11
CA SER A 54 -7.49 12.72 2.96
C SER A 54 -6.47 12.63 4.09
N SER A 55 -6.86 12.14 5.27
CA SER A 55 -6.01 12.03 6.45
C SER A 55 -6.11 10.68 7.18
N GLU A 56 -5.16 10.43 8.08
CA GLU A 56 -5.12 9.22 8.92
C GLU A 56 -6.32 9.17 9.88
N GLU A 57 -6.67 10.33 10.45
CA GLU A 57 -7.80 10.52 11.37
C GLU A 57 -9.14 10.31 10.66
N GLU A 58 -9.26 10.78 9.42
CA GLU A 58 -10.45 10.56 8.59
C GLU A 58 -10.62 9.07 8.29
N LEU A 59 -9.55 8.38 7.91
CA LEU A 59 -9.59 6.93 7.66
C LEU A 59 -9.90 6.13 8.95
N GLU A 60 -9.32 6.52 10.09
CA GLU A 60 -9.63 5.90 11.38
C GLU A 60 -11.11 6.08 11.76
N THR A 61 -11.65 7.28 11.56
CA THR A 61 -13.07 7.59 11.77
C THR A 61 -13.96 6.77 10.83
N LEU A 62 -13.57 6.61 9.56
CA LEU A 62 -14.31 5.77 8.61
C LEU A 62 -14.32 4.30 9.04
N ILE A 63 -13.19 3.77 9.52
CA ILE A 63 -13.12 2.39 10.05
C ILE A 63 -14.09 2.23 11.24
N GLU A 64 -14.11 3.20 12.16
CA GLU A 64 -15.04 3.19 13.29
C GLU A 64 -16.50 3.24 12.83
N GLN A 65 -16.85 4.11 11.89
CA GLN A 65 -18.20 4.20 11.34
C GLN A 65 -18.66 2.88 10.70
N HIS A 66 -17.79 2.24 9.91
CA HIS A 66 -18.06 0.94 9.27
C HIS A 66 -18.04 -0.24 10.25
N SER A 67 -17.64 -0.03 11.51
CA SER A 67 -17.79 -1.01 12.59
C SER A 67 -19.17 -0.94 13.24
N LYS A 68 -19.77 0.26 13.28
CA LYS A 68 -21.04 0.54 13.95
C LYS A 68 -22.25 0.49 13.01
N SER A 69 -22.08 0.92 11.76
CA SER A 69 -23.17 1.05 10.78
C SER A 69 -22.97 0.10 9.60
N HIS A 70 -24.06 -0.55 9.19
CA HIS A 70 -24.10 -1.50 8.06
C HIS A 70 -24.61 -0.88 6.76
N GLN A 71 -24.87 0.43 6.72
CA GLN A 71 -25.57 1.09 5.60
C GLN A 71 -24.62 1.97 4.78
N CYS A 72 -23.51 1.41 4.30
CA CYS A 72 -22.67 2.09 3.33
C CYS A 72 -22.69 1.36 1.99
N GLU A 73 -22.87 2.11 0.90
CA GLU A 73 -22.90 1.60 -0.47
C GLU A 73 -21.57 0.95 -0.91
N CYS A 74 -20.47 1.22 -0.20
CA CYS A 74 -19.18 0.61 -0.47
C CYS A 74 -19.12 -0.90 -0.18
N ASN A 75 -20.14 -1.46 0.52
CA ASN A 75 -20.22 -2.86 0.94
C ASN A 75 -19.05 -3.35 1.81
N VAL A 76 -18.23 -2.44 2.33
CA VAL A 76 -17.18 -2.78 3.29
C VAL A 76 -17.77 -2.81 4.70
N ARG A 77 -17.40 -3.83 5.47
CA ARG A 77 -17.71 -3.94 6.89
C ARG A 77 -16.43 -4.05 7.69
N SER A 78 -16.33 -3.26 8.76
CA SER A 78 -15.29 -3.44 9.76
C SER A 78 -15.76 -4.41 10.85
N ARG A 79 -14.83 -5.21 11.38
CA ARG A 79 -15.08 -6.12 12.52
C ARG A 79 -14.83 -5.46 13.88
N GLY A 80 -14.39 -4.21 13.89
CA GLY A 80 -14.14 -3.40 15.07
C GLY A 80 -13.53 -2.05 14.71
N THR A 81 -13.12 -1.31 15.71
CA THR A 81 -12.33 -0.08 15.57
C THR A 81 -10.84 -0.40 15.52
N VAL A 82 -10.00 0.59 15.19
CA VAL A 82 -8.54 0.45 15.31
C VAL A 82 -8.14 0.16 16.76
N ALA A 83 -8.86 0.72 17.74
CA ALA A 83 -8.68 0.41 19.16
C ALA A 83 -8.97 -1.06 19.49
N ASP A 84 -10.05 -1.62 18.92
CA ASP A 84 -10.37 -3.05 19.08
C ASP A 84 -9.28 -3.94 18.45
N PHE A 85 -8.74 -3.56 17.28
CA PHE A 85 -7.63 -4.28 16.67
C PHE A 85 -6.38 -4.24 17.55
N GLY A 86 -6.08 -3.07 18.13
CA GLY A 86 -4.98 -2.91 19.09
C GLY A 86 -5.16 -3.79 20.32
N LYS A 87 -6.39 -3.90 20.84
CA LYS A 87 -6.73 -4.74 21.99
C LYS A 87 -6.52 -6.22 21.66
N ASN A 88 -7.02 -6.65 20.50
CA ASN A 88 -6.84 -8.03 20.02
C ASN A 88 -5.34 -8.39 19.90
N LEU A 89 -4.52 -7.46 19.41
CA LEU A 89 -3.07 -7.65 19.33
C LEU A 89 -2.43 -7.72 20.72
N TYR A 90 -2.83 -6.84 21.64
CA TYR A 90 -2.35 -6.83 23.01
C TYR A 90 -2.64 -8.16 23.72
N GLU A 91 -3.88 -8.65 23.62
CA GLU A 91 -4.32 -9.92 24.19
C GLU A 91 -3.60 -11.12 23.56
N ALA A 92 -3.32 -11.07 22.25
CA ALA A 92 -2.63 -12.14 21.53
C ALA A 92 -1.21 -12.42 22.05
N GLN A 93 -0.54 -11.43 22.66
CA GLN A 93 0.78 -11.63 23.30
C GLN A 93 0.75 -12.76 24.33
N SER A 94 -0.38 -12.90 25.04
CA SER A 94 -0.54 -13.88 26.11
C SER A 94 -0.95 -15.27 25.62
N THR A 95 -1.44 -15.41 24.39
CA THR A 95 -2.05 -16.66 23.88
C THR A 95 -1.35 -17.23 22.65
N CYS A 96 -0.59 -16.44 21.90
CA CYS A 96 0.10 -16.90 20.69
C CYS A 96 1.39 -17.66 21.03
N LEU A 97 1.35 -19.00 20.99
CA LEU A 97 2.50 -19.86 21.31
C LEU A 97 3.71 -19.59 20.39
N ALA A 98 3.49 -19.52 19.07
CA ALA A 98 4.56 -19.26 18.11
C ALA A 98 5.31 -17.94 18.38
N TYR A 99 4.60 -16.91 18.86
CA TYR A 99 5.20 -15.65 19.26
C TYR A 99 6.07 -15.82 20.52
N LYS A 100 5.55 -16.49 21.55
CA LYS A 100 6.30 -16.75 22.79
C LYS A 100 7.54 -17.60 22.57
N GLU A 101 7.47 -18.60 21.68
CA GLU A 101 8.61 -19.44 21.32
C GLU A 101 9.68 -18.66 20.57
N LYS A 102 9.28 -17.78 19.63
CA LYS A 102 10.22 -16.97 18.85
C LYS A 102 10.83 -15.82 19.66
N PHE A 103 10.09 -15.29 20.63
CA PHE A 103 10.46 -14.11 21.40
C PHE A 103 10.29 -14.32 22.92
N PRO A 104 10.97 -15.30 23.54
CA PRO A 104 10.71 -15.71 24.93
C PRO A 104 11.07 -14.63 25.96
N SER A 105 11.98 -13.73 25.62
CA SER A 105 12.43 -12.63 26.50
C SER A 105 11.88 -11.27 26.08
N GLN A 106 10.95 -11.22 25.13
CA GLN A 106 10.35 -9.97 24.69
C GLN A 106 9.40 -9.46 25.77
N ARG A 107 9.60 -8.20 26.19
CA ARG A 107 8.67 -7.55 27.11
C ARG A 107 7.27 -7.48 26.49
N ILE A 108 6.27 -7.50 27.35
CA ILE A 108 4.89 -7.21 26.95
C ILE A 108 4.84 -5.76 26.43
N PHE A 109 4.38 -5.60 25.20
CA PHE A 109 4.05 -4.31 24.61
C PHE A 109 2.82 -3.75 25.28
N SER A 110 2.81 -2.43 25.53
CA SER A 110 1.66 -1.77 26.12
C SER A 110 0.46 -1.75 25.17
N MET A 111 -0.72 -1.45 25.70
CA MET A 111 -1.93 -1.25 24.88
C MET A 111 -1.73 -0.10 23.87
N GLU A 112 -1.05 0.97 24.26
CA GLU A 112 -0.75 2.12 23.40
C GLU A 112 0.19 1.74 22.24
N GLU A 113 1.17 0.89 22.49
CA GLU A 113 2.07 0.38 21.45
C GLU A 113 1.33 -0.51 20.45
N CYS A 114 0.44 -1.38 20.94
CA CYS A 114 -0.38 -2.24 20.08
C CYS A 114 -1.38 -1.42 19.26
N TYR A 115 -2.01 -0.42 19.86
CA TYR A 115 -2.88 0.53 19.15
C TYR A 115 -2.10 1.32 18.09
N SER A 116 -0.94 1.88 18.45
CA SER A 116 -0.10 2.64 17.51
C SER A 116 0.35 1.77 16.34
N PHE A 117 0.71 0.51 16.59
CA PHE A 117 1.01 -0.46 15.54
C PHE A 117 -0.18 -0.68 14.60
N MET A 118 -1.38 -0.88 15.15
CA MET A 118 -2.58 -1.09 14.35
C MET A 118 -2.99 0.17 13.56
N ARG A 119 -2.88 1.35 14.15
CA ARG A 119 -3.09 2.62 13.46
C ARG A 119 -2.10 2.80 12.31
N ASN A 120 -0.82 2.47 12.54
CA ASN A 120 0.20 2.48 11.50
C ASN A 120 -0.13 1.51 10.35
N LEU A 121 -0.60 0.30 10.68
CA LEU A 121 -0.92 -0.74 9.71
C LEU A 121 -2.18 -0.44 8.89
N PHE A 122 -3.23 0.08 9.53
CA PHE A 122 -4.54 0.28 8.91
C PHE A 122 -4.77 1.70 8.39
N CYS A 123 -4.14 2.72 8.96
CA CYS A 123 -4.37 4.10 8.54
C CYS A 123 -3.17 4.66 7.77
N VAL A 124 -1.98 4.60 8.39
CA VAL A 124 -0.79 5.31 7.88
C VAL A 124 -0.21 4.64 6.64
N ALA A 125 0.05 3.34 6.69
CA ALA A 125 0.68 2.62 5.58
C ALA A 125 -0.18 2.59 4.30
N PRO A 126 -1.51 2.34 4.37
CA PRO A 126 -2.38 2.39 3.19
C PRO A 126 -2.41 3.77 2.52
N LEU A 127 -2.57 4.85 3.29
CA LEU A 127 -2.59 6.21 2.74
C LEU A 127 -1.24 6.61 2.15
N ARG A 128 -0.13 6.19 2.77
CA ARG A 128 1.21 6.39 2.22
C ARG A 128 1.38 5.66 0.89
N GLY A 129 0.93 4.40 0.80
CA GLY A 129 0.95 3.62 -0.43
C GLY A 129 0.23 4.35 -1.56
N LEU A 130 -1.04 4.73 -1.33
CA LEU A 130 -1.86 5.46 -2.29
C LEU A 130 -1.19 6.76 -2.76
N ARG A 131 -0.70 7.59 -1.83
CA ARG A 131 -0.06 8.87 -2.19
C ARG A 131 1.21 8.66 -3.02
N GLN A 132 1.96 7.58 -2.76
CA GLN A 132 3.15 7.25 -3.55
C GLN A 132 2.80 6.71 -4.92
N GLU A 133 1.75 5.90 -5.05
CA GLU A 133 1.21 5.49 -6.34
C GLU A 133 0.76 6.70 -7.18
N GLU A 134 0.05 7.64 -6.57
CA GLU A 134 -0.36 8.89 -7.24
C GLU A 134 0.85 9.76 -7.65
N LYS A 135 1.87 9.86 -6.78
CA LYS A 135 3.11 10.59 -7.10
C LYS A 135 3.84 9.93 -8.27
N SER A 136 3.94 8.60 -8.25
CA SER A 136 4.52 7.79 -9.33
C SER A 136 3.84 8.06 -10.66
N VAL A 137 2.50 8.01 -10.69
CA VAL A 137 1.72 8.26 -11.91
C VAL A 137 2.00 9.66 -12.46
N ARG A 138 2.02 10.69 -11.61
CA ARG A 138 2.31 12.07 -12.04
C ARG A 138 3.73 12.21 -12.61
N GLU A 139 4.72 11.71 -11.91
CA GLU A 139 6.12 11.81 -12.32
C GLU A 139 6.37 11.09 -13.65
N ILE A 140 5.90 9.85 -13.80
CA ILE A 140 6.04 9.09 -15.04
C ILE A 140 5.23 9.71 -16.19
N HIS A 141 4.02 10.21 -15.92
CA HIS A 141 3.23 10.92 -16.92
C HIS A 141 4.00 12.14 -17.47
N ASP A 142 4.51 13.00 -16.59
CA ASP A 142 5.14 14.26 -17.00
C ASP A 142 6.44 14.01 -17.77
N LEU A 143 7.21 13.00 -17.37
CA LEU A 143 8.44 12.59 -18.06
C LEU A 143 8.16 12.00 -19.44
N LEU A 144 7.21 11.06 -19.55
CA LEU A 144 6.91 10.42 -20.83
C LEU A 144 6.16 11.34 -21.79
N LYS A 145 5.28 12.20 -21.29
CA LYS A 145 4.59 13.20 -22.11
C LYS A 145 5.54 14.21 -22.74
N ALA A 146 6.65 14.51 -22.08
CA ALA A 146 7.71 15.35 -22.65
C ALA A 146 8.48 14.65 -23.79
N MET A 147 8.47 13.31 -23.82
CA MET A 147 9.10 12.51 -24.88
C MET A 147 8.16 12.26 -26.06
N ASP A 148 6.89 11.95 -25.77
CA ASP A 148 5.86 11.69 -26.77
C ASP A 148 4.48 12.06 -26.24
N GLY A 149 3.72 12.80 -27.04
CA GLY A 149 2.37 13.22 -26.68
C GLY A 149 1.33 12.10 -26.72
N ASP A 150 1.59 11.00 -27.43
CA ASP A 150 0.67 9.86 -27.57
C ASP A 150 0.98 8.76 -26.56
N MET A 151 0.75 9.08 -25.28
CA MET A 151 0.86 8.15 -24.17
C MET A 151 -0.44 8.11 -23.34
N SER A 152 -0.71 6.97 -22.71
CA SER A 152 -1.80 6.84 -21.75
C SER A 152 -1.36 6.09 -20.50
N ILE A 153 -1.94 6.46 -19.37
CA ILE A 153 -1.80 5.74 -18.10
C ILE A 153 -3.19 5.38 -17.62
N ARG A 154 -3.35 4.15 -17.13
CA ARG A 154 -4.53 3.75 -16.37
C ARG A 154 -4.13 3.03 -15.10
N LEU A 155 -4.94 3.18 -14.07
CA LEU A 155 -4.83 2.34 -12.87
C LEU A 155 -5.11 0.88 -13.21
N ALA A 156 -4.45 -0.03 -12.51
CA ALA A 156 -4.73 -1.45 -12.61
C ALA A 156 -6.15 -1.74 -12.09
N THR A 157 -6.79 -2.75 -12.68
CA THR A 157 -8.03 -3.28 -12.11
C THR A 157 -7.74 -4.07 -10.83
N ARG A 158 -8.78 -4.36 -10.05
CA ARG A 158 -8.63 -5.22 -8.86
C ARG A 158 -8.05 -6.60 -9.17
N SER A 159 -8.39 -7.18 -10.33
CA SER A 159 -7.83 -8.47 -10.73
C SER A 159 -6.35 -8.32 -11.12
N GLU A 160 -5.96 -7.23 -11.78
CA GLU A 160 -4.57 -7.01 -12.16
C GLU A 160 -3.66 -6.80 -10.94
N ASP A 161 -4.09 -6.01 -9.96
CA ASP A 161 -3.38 -5.87 -8.69
C ASP A 161 -3.32 -7.23 -7.95
N PHE A 162 -4.44 -7.93 -7.84
CA PHE A 162 -4.48 -9.19 -7.09
C PHE A 162 -3.64 -10.31 -7.74
N ASP A 163 -3.79 -10.53 -9.05
CA ASP A 163 -3.20 -11.66 -9.77
C ASP A 163 -1.76 -11.37 -10.20
N TYR A 164 -1.46 -10.11 -10.54
CA TYR A 164 -0.19 -9.70 -11.13
C TYR A 164 0.58 -8.68 -10.30
N ALA A 165 0.02 -8.12 -9.23
CA ALA A 165 0.69 -7.13 -8.39
C ALA A 165 1.15 -5.90 -9.19
N VAL A 166 0.28 -5.42 -10.09
CA VAL A 166 0.48 -4.20 -10.88
C VAL A 166 -0.41 -3.10 -10.29
N ASP A 167 0.15 -1.92 -10.05
CA ASP A 167 -0.59 -0.78 -9.49
C ASP A 167 -1.18 0.09 -10.62
N TYR A 168 -0.43 0.28 -11.72
CA TYR A 168 -0.91 0.96 -12.92
C TYR A 168 -0.18 0.50 -14.19
N ILE A 169 -0.78 0.78 -15.35
CA ILE A 169 -0.25 0.42 -16.67
C ILE A 169 0.03 1.70 -17.45
N VAL A 170 1.20 1.77 -18.06
CA VAL A 170 1.59 2.79 -19.03
C VAL A 170 1.49 2.20 -20.43
N SER A 171 0.88 2.91 -21.37
CA SER A 171 0.85 2.54 -22.79
C SER A 171 1.43 3.68 -23.63
N MET A 172 2.42 3.39 -24.47
CA MET A 172 3.04 4.37 -25.37
C MET A 172 3.55 3.66 -26.62
N ARG A 173 3.27 4.19 -27.82
CA ARG A 173 3.72 3.62 -29.12
C ARG A 173 3.38 2.14 -29.30
N GLY A 174 2.20 1.71 -28.84
CA GLY A 174 1.76 0.31 -28.92
C GLY A 174 2.44 -0.64 -27.93
N GLN A 175 3.32 -0.14 -27.06
CA GLN A 175 3.93 -0.90 -25.97
C GLN A 175 3.17 -0.66 -24.68
N GLU A 176 3.10 -1.70 -23.83
CA GLU A 176 2.48 -1.63 -22.52
C GLU A 176 3.44 -2.13 -21.44
N LEU A 177 3.50 -1.38 -20.34
CA LEU A 177 4.34 -1.66 -19.19
C LEU A 177 3.50 -1.58 -17.92
N GLY A 178 3.48 -2.67 -17.15
CA GLY A 178 2.96 -2.64 -15.79
C GLY A 178 3.96 -1.98 -14.85
N ILE A 179 3.49 -1.16 -13.92
CA ILE A 179 4.31 -0.56 -12.88
C ILE A 179 3.82 -1.01 -11.50
N GLN A 180 4.76 -1.40 -10.66
CA GLN A 180 4.53 -1.64 -9.24
C GLN A 180 5.33 -0.67 -8.38
N VAL A 181 4.64 0.11 -7.56
CA VAL A 181 5.18 1.11 -6.65
C VAL A 181 5.45 0.47 -5.30
N LYS A 182 6.70 0.53 -4.84
CA LYS A 182 7.12 -0.02 -3.53
C LYS A 182 8.19 0.83 -2.87
N PRO A 183 8.23 0.90 -1.53
CA PRO A 183 9.36 1.47 -0.83
C PRO A 183 10.60 0.57 -0.96
N GLU A 184 11.80 1.13 -0.82
CA GLU A 184 13.06 0.35 -0.71
C GLU A 184 12.98 -0.77 0.35
N SER A 185 12.23 -0.54 1.44
CA SER A 185 12.13 -1.49 2.56
C SER A 185 11.36 -2.76 2.19
N PHE A 186 10.59 -2.73 1.09
CA PHE A 186 9.93 -3.91 0.54
C PHE A 186 10.94 -5.00 0.19
N PHE A 187 12.12 -4.62 -0.31
CA PHE A 187 13.15 -5.56 -0.76
C PHE A 187 13.86 -6.31 0.38
N ASN A 188 13.65 -5.88 1.64
CA ASN A 188 14.09 -6.63 2.82
C ASN A 188 13.21 -7.85 3.10
N LYS A 189 12.01 -7.94 2.50
CA LYS A 189 11.05 -9.03 2.68
C LYS A 189 11.17 -10.03 1.53
N LYS A 190 12.24 -10.84 1.54
CA LYS A 190 12.61 -11.75 0.42
C LYS A 190 11.44 -12.59 -0.11
N GLU A 191 10.64 -13.18 0.78
CA GLU A 191 9.47 -13.98 0.40
C GLU A 191 8.39 -13.16 -0.31
N CYS A 192 8.06 -11.96 0.21
CA CYS A 192 7.11 -11.06 -0.45
C CYS A 192 7.60 -10.60 -1.83
N VAL A 193 8.89 -10.31 -1.96
CA VAL A 193 9.51 -9.94 -3.24
C VAL A 193 9.38 -11.09 -4.24
N GLN A 194 9.69 -12.31 -3.79
CA GLN A 194 9.61 -13.50 -4.64
C GLN A 194 8.18 -13.77 -5.10
N ASN A 195 7.21 -13.71 -4.18
CA ASN A 195 5.79 -13.85 -4.50
C ASN A 195 5.32 -12.80 -5.53
N ASN A 196 5.76 -11.54 -5.42
CA ASN A 196 5.42 -10.53 -6.41
C ASN A 196 6.08 -10.78 -7.77
N LYS A 197 7.33 -11.24 -7.80
CA LYS A 197 7.99 -11.60 -9.06
C LYS A 197 7.29 -12.78 -9.77
N GLU A 198 6.81 -13.76 -9.02
CA GLU A 198 6.01 -14.85 -9.57
C GLU A 198 4.67 -14.36 -10.12
N LYS A 199 4.02 -13.41 -9.45
CA LYS A 199 2.83 -12.72 -9.97
C LYS A 199 3.14 -11.96 -11.27
N HIS A 200 4.24 -11.20 -11.31
CA HIS A 200 4.71 -10.48 -12.51
C HIS A 200 4.98 -11.43 -13.67
N ALA A 201 5.58 -12.59 -13.42
CA ALA A 201 5.87 -13.58 -14.47
C ALA A 201 4.59 -14.16 -15.12
N ARG A 202 3.45 -14.10 -14.43
CA ARG A 202 2.14 -14.47 -14.99
C ARG A 202 1.48 -13.32 -15.77
N TYR A 203 2.01 -12.10 -15.64
CA TYR A 203 1.56 -10.98 -16.45
C TYR A 203 2.12 -11.14 -17.86
N HIS A 204 1.24 -11.06 -18.86
CA HIS A 204 1.61 -11.20 -20.27
C HIS A 204 2.36 -9.98 -20.85
N ARG A 205 2.77 -9.06 -19.99
CA ARG A 205 3.48 -7.82 -20.31
C ARG A 205 4.61 -7.62 -19.28
N PRO A 206 5.67 -6.88 -19.62
CA PRO A 206 6.70 -6.51 -18.65
C PRO A 206 6.11 -5.78 -17.45
N VAL A 207 6.70 -6.00 -16.27
CA VAL A 207 6.42 -5.22 -15.05
C VAL A 207 7.73 -4.70 -14.48
N LEU A 208 7.76 -3.40 -14.17
CA LEU A 208 8.90 -2.78 -13.48
C LEU A 208 8.47 -2.21 -12.13
N PHE A 209 9.42 -2.19 -11.19
CA PHE A 209 9.24 -1.49 -9.94
C PHE A 209 9.58 -0.01 -10.09
N HIS A 210 8.73 0.87 -9.57
CA HIS A 210 9.10 2.28 -9.31
C HIS A 210 9.32 2.44 -7.81
N ILE A 211 10.59 2.54 -7.41
CA ILE A 211 10.99 2.40 -6.01
C ILE A 211 11.19 3.77 -5.40
N TYR A 212 10.62 4.02 -4.21
CA TYR A 212 10.85 5.27 -3.47
C TYR A 212 11.61 5.04 -2.16
N SER A 213 12.36 6.05 -1.75
CA SER A 213 13.10 5.98 -0.50
C SER A 213 12.20 6.10 0.71
N ASN A 214 12.38 5.23 1.70
CA ASN A 214 11.66 5.35 2.98
C ASN A 214 12.00 6.64 3.74
N ARG A 215 13.17 7.24 3.45
CA ARG A 215 13.68 8.41 4.17
C ARG A 215 13.22 9.71 3.52
N THR A 216 13.43 9.85 2.22
CA THR A 216 13.13 11.09 1.49
C THR A 216 11.75 11.09 0.87
N MET A 217 11.14 9.91 0.69
CA MET A 217 9.86 9.74 -0.01
C MET A 217 9.92 10.18 -1.49
N GLU A 218 11.13 10.28 -2.03
CA GLU A 218 11.45 10.51 -3.43
C GLU A 218 11.72 9.19 -4.15
N PHE A 219 11.38 9.14 -5.44
CA PHE A 219 11.67 7.98 -6.28
C PHE A 219 13.17 7.86 -6.55
N LEU A 220 13.65 6.62 -6.60
CA LEU A 220 15.04 6.30 -6.91
C LEU A 220 15.28 6.52 -8.40
N PRO A 221 16.20 7.42 -8.78
CA PRO A 221 16.40 7.83 -10.18
C PRO A 221 16.65 6.67 -11.14
N GLU A 222 17.32 5.61 -10.68
CA GLU A 222 17.62 4.42 -11.48
C GLU A 222 16.35 3.65 -11.89
N THR A 223 15.33 3.64 -11.03
CA THR A 223 14.07 2.94 -11.34
C THR A 223 13.17 3.75 -12.25
N THR A 224 13.16 5.07 -12.07
CA THR A 224 12.52 6.01 -13.00
C THR A 224 13.16 5.91 -14.38
N ARG A 225 14.50 5.87 -14.45
CA ARG A 225 15.24 5.72 -15.70
C ARG A 225 14.94 4.41 -16.40
N ALA A 226 14.86 3.29 -15.68
CA ALA A 226 14.51 2.00 -16.28
C ALA A 226 13.14 2.03 -16.99
N ILE A 227 12.16 2.77 -16.44
CA ILE A 227 10.84 2.96 -17.07
C ILE A 227 10.94 3.81 -18.33
N ILE A 228 11.73 4.88 -18.32
CA ILE A 228 11.97 5.74 -19.49
C ILE A 228 12.71 4.98 -20.60
N ASP A 229 13.76 4.25 -20.23
CA ASP A 229 14.59 3.48 -21.15
C ASP A 229 13.77 2.39 -21.85
N PHE A 230 12.83 1.75 -21.14
CA PHE A 230 11.93 0.75 -21.71
C PHE A 230 11.23 1.27 -22.97
N PHE A 231 10.69 2.50 -22.91
CA PHE A 231 9.99 3.08 -24.06
C PHE A 231 10.91 3.80 -25.05
N SER A 232 12.13 4.15 -24.65
CA SER A 232 13.13 4.76 -25.54
C SER A 232 13.74 3.74 -26.50
N SER A 233 13.87 2.49 -26.05
CA SER A 233 14.58 1.39 -26.74
C SER A 233 13.89 0.87 -28.02
N SER A 234 12.75 1.44 -28.39
CA SER A 234 11.93 0.97 -29.52
C SER A 234 11.69 2.07 -30.57
N SER A 235 12.57 3.08 -30.58
CA SER A 235 12.62 4.16 -31.57
C SER A 235 13.54 3.80 -32.72
#